data_AF-A0AA96QZV9-F1
#
_entry.id   AF-A0AA96QZV9-F1
#
_cell.length_a   1.000
_cell.length_b   1.000
_cell.length_c   1.000
_cell.angle_alpha   90.00
_cell.angle_beta   90.00
_cell.angle_gamma   90.00
#
_symmetry.space_group_name_H-M   'P 1'
#
loop_
_entity.id
_entity.type
_entity.pdbx_description
1 polymer ?
#
loop_
_entity_poly.entity_id
_entity_poly.type
_entity_poly.pdbx_seq_one_letter_code
_entity_poly.pdbx_strand_id
1 'polypeptide(L)'
;MITGGDVMGLSGNTPGTAGAPEPGEQAVHEFLDRDHPRASISEGGRIVIEPGQVLDNIALAMERLDLDINTPISIEEDVVPPNELLTLIQTLALGPTLAVHVVNTAMRIMSVRYPEDLVRSPLPSQYDLRKIVPLPMSDREHAIAKTLFNRRTASAVDLTEDDIAKDLAPLQANDQLQVFVALFFMYGNKIGAMKYTTGTA
;
A
#
# COMPACT_ATOMS: atom_id res chain seq x y z
N MET A 1 -7.27 -11.40 84.04
CA MET A 1 -6.03 -10.61 83.89
C MET A 1 -5.51 -10.92 82.48
N ILE A 2 -5.94 -10.20 81.41
CA ILE A 2 -5.37 -8.96 80.82
C ILE A 2 -3.82 -9.01 80.80
N THR A 3 -3.09 -8.99 79.68
CA THR A 3 -2.98 -7.99 78.57
C THR A 3 -2.21 -8.60 77.37
N GLY A 4 -2.63 -8.35 76.11
CA GLY A 4 -1.93 -7.46 75.16
C GLY A 4 -1.28 -8.30 74.03
N GLY A 5 -1.28 -7.98 72.74
CA GLY A 5 -1.43 -6.71 72.04
C GLY A 5 -0.36 -6.65 70.95
N ASP A 6 -0.75 -6.98 69.72
CA ASP A 6 -0.50 -6.22 68.49
C ASP A 6 0.92 -5.99 67.87
N VAL A 7 0.99 -6.34 66.58
CA VAL A 7 1.66 -5.75 65.39
C VAL A 7 3.20 -5.63 65.21
N MET A 8 3.61 -6.08 64.00
CA MET A 8 4.29 -5.31 62.92
C MET A 8 5.79 -5.54 62.64
N GLY A 9 6.05 -5.88 61.37
CA GLY A 9 7.21 -5.44 60.60
C GLY A 9 8.05 -6.56 60.00
N LEU A 10 8.37 -6.63 58.70
CA LEU A 10 8.10 -5.77 57.54
C LEU A 10 8.12 -6.67 56.31
N SER A 11 7.03 -6.62 55.55
CA SER A 11 6.92 -7.15 54.19
C SER A 11 7.89 -6.37 53.29
N GLY A 12 8.80 -7.10 52.64
CA GLY A 12 9.64 -6.53 51.58
C GLY A 12 8.79 -6.19 50.37
N ASN A 13 8.70 -4.91 50.07
CA ASN A 13 8.25 -4.36 48.79
C ASN A 13 9.08 -4.95 47.65
N THR A 14 8.51 -5.86 46.86
CA THR A 14 8.93 -6.03 45.46
C THR A 14 8.16 -5.02 44.63
N PRO A 15 8.82 -4.09 43.92
CA PRO A 15 8.16 -3.19 42.99
C PRO A 15 7.47 -4.02 41.92
N GLY A 16 6.21 -3.69 41.63
CA GLY A 16 5.44 -4.30 40.56
C GLY A 16 6.24 -4.27 39.25
N THR A 17 6.60 -5.44 38.76
CA THR A 17 6.85 -5.64 37.34
C THR A 17 5.57 -5.24 36.65
N ALA A 18 5.58 -4.08 36.00
CA ALA A 18 4.57 -3.73 35.01
C ALA A 18 4.49 -4.92 34.06
N GLY A 19 3.36 -5.64 34.11
CA GLY A 19 3.09 -6.71 33.18
C GLY A 19 3.23 -6.16 31.77
N ALA A 20 3.90 -6.89 30.89
CA ALA A 20 3.82 -6.60 29.47
C ALA A 20 2.32 -6.42 29.11
N PRO A 21 1.95 -5.37 28.37
CA PRO A 21 0.56 -5.14 28.03
C PRO A 21 -0.03 -6.42 27.42
N GLU A 22 -1.24 -6.76 27.84
CA GLU A 22 -1.96 -7.89 27.25
C GLU A 22 -2.03 -7.67 25.73
N PRO A 23 -1.96 -8.72 24.89
CA PRO A 23 -1.93 -8.58 23.43
C PRO A 23 -3.05 -7.69 22.86
N GLY A 24 -4.21 -7.65 23.52
CA GLY A 24 -5.32 -6.77 23.15
C GLY A 24 -5.13 -5.29 23.55
N GLU A 25 -4.46 -5.00 24.66
CA GLU A 25 -4.15 -3.62 25.07
C GLU A 25 -3.06 -3.00 24.19
N GLN A 26 -2.12 -3.83 23.71
CA GLN A 26 -1.09 -3.43 22.77
C GLN A 26 -1.69 -3.12 21.38
N ALA A 27 -2.62 -3.95 20.90
CA ALA A 27 -3.38 -3.72 19.67
C ALA A 27 -4.23 -2.43 19.70
N VAL A 28 -4.87 -2.13 20.83
CA VAL A 28 -5.65 -0.89 21.02
C VAL A 28 -4.73 0.35 21.08
N HIS A 29 -3.55 0.22 21.68
CA HIS A 29 -2.55 1.29 21.67
C HIS A 29 -1.96 1.55 20.27
N GLU A 30 -1.71 0.50 19.49
CA GLU A 30 -1.25 0.61 18.09
C GLU A 30 -2.32 1.27 17.20
N PHE A 31 -3.62 1.05 17.44
CA PHE A 31 -4.71 1.70 16.69
C PHE A 31 -4.90 3.18 17.02
N LEU A 32 -4.53 3.60 18.23
CA LEU A 32 -4.58 5.00 18.66
C LEU A 32 -3.29 5.77 18.34
N ASP A 33 -2.23 5.07 17.98
CA ASP A 33 -1.00 5.64 17.47
C ASP A 33 -1.14 5.95 15.96
N ARG A 34 -1.40 7.21 15.67
CA ARG A 34 -1.56 7.72 14.29
C ARG A 34 -0.29 7.61 13.44
N ASP A 35 0.85 7.31 14.06
CA ASP A 35 2.14 7.15 13.39
C ASP A 35 2.53 5.66 13.27
N HIS A 36 1.62 4.72 13.55
CA HIS A 36 1.92 3.30 13.48
C HIS A 36 2.13 2.81 12.03
N PRO A 37 3.25 2.13 11.73
CA PRO A 37 3.65 1.83 10.34
C PRO A 37 2.83 0.69 9.69
N ARG A 38 2.08 -0.11 10.47
CA ARG A 38 1.33 -1.26 9.93
C ARG A 38 -0.10 -0.84 9.60
N ALA A 39 -0.53 -1.16 8.40
CA ALA A 39 -1.88 -0.88 7.92
C ALA A 39 -2.96 -1.85 8.46
N SER A 40 -2.55 -2.86 9.23
CA SER A 40 -3.45 -3.81 9.89
C SER A 40 -2.97 -4.25 11.26
N ILE A 41 -3.95 -4.61 12.10
CA ILE A 41 -3.75 -5.14 13.44
C ILE A 41 -4.63 -6.39 13.60
N SER A 42 -4.11 -7.43 14.26
CA SER A 42 -4.86 -8.63 14.62
C SER A 42 -5.40 -8.48 16.05
N GLU A 43 -6.70 -8.23 16.19
CA GLU A 43 -7.37 -8.09 17.48
C GLU A 43 -8.33 -9.28 17.70
N GLY A 44 -8.06 -10.12 18.69
CA GLY A 44 -8.99 -11.19 19.10
C GLY A 44 -9.37 -12.18 17.98
N GLY A 45 -8.49 -12.39 16.99
CA GLY A 45 -8.76 -13.23 15.82
C GLY A 45 -9.49 -12.52 14.67
N ARG A 46 -9.65 -11.19 14.73
CA ARG A 46 -10.17 -10.34 13.65
C ARG A 46 -9.06 -9.41 13.16
N ILE A 47 -8.92 -9.28 11.85
CA ILE A 47 -8.01 -8.32 11.24
C ILE A 47 -8.78 -7.02 11.04
N VAL A 48 -8.29 -5.94 11.64
CA VAL A 48 -8.77 -4.57 11.38
C VAL A 48 -7.78 -3.91 10.44
N ILE A 49 -8.26 -3.40 9.30
CA ILE A 49 -7.45 -2.74 8.28
C ILE A 49 -7.80 -1.26 8.29
N GLU A 50 -6.80 -0.38 8.31
CA GLU A 50 -6.97 1.07 8.13
C GLU A 50 -6.74 1.45 6.67
N PRO A 51 -7.79 1.78 5.88
CA PRO A 51 -7.63 2.04 4.46
C PRO A 51 -6.74 3.25 4.14
N GLY A 52 -6.78 4.29 4.98
CA GLY A 52 -5.94 5.48 4.83
C GLY A 52 -4.45 5.12 4.89
N GLN A 53 -4.06 4.37 5.92
CA GLN A 53 -2.68 3.90 6.09
C GLN A 53 -2.21 3.01 4.93
N VAL A 54 -3.11 2.20 4.33
CA VAL A 54 -2.76 1.42 3.12
C VAL A 54 -2.41 2.33 1.96
N LEU A 55 -3.19 3.40 1.72
CA LEU A 55 -2.90 4.37 0.66
C LEU A 55 -1.58 5.10 0.91
N ASP A 56 -1.29 5.48 2.16
CA ASP A 56 -0.04 6.14 2.53
C ASP A 56 1.16 5.19 2.35
N ASN A 57 1.04 3.93 2.75
CA ASN A 57 2.06 2.91 2.53
C ASN A 57 2.34 2.67 1.04
N ILE A 58 1.29 2.66 0.19
CA ILE A 58 1.46 2.61 -1.27
C ILE A 58 2.33 3.79 -1.74
N ALA A 59 2.02 5.01 -1.30
CA ALA A 59 2.76 6.19 -1.73
C ALA A 59 4.23 6.14 -1.29
N LEU A 60 4.49 5.75 -0.04
CA LEU A 60 5.85 5.59 0.49
C LEU A 60 6.64 4.51 -0.26
N ALA A 61 6.03 3.37 -0.56
CA ALA A 61 6.67 2.31 -1.36
C ALA A 61 7.02 2.83 -2.77
N MET A 62 6.11 3.58 -3.40
CA MET A 62 6.37 4.17 -4.72
C MET A 62 7.49 5.23 -4.68
N GLU A 63 7.55 6.06 -3.65
CA GLU A 63 8.61 7.04 -3.46
C GLU A 63 9.97 6.35 -3.24
N ARG A 64 10.01 5.27 -2.46
CA ARG A 64 11.23 4.45 -2.28
C ARG A 64 11.71 3.86 -3.59
N LEU A 65 10.81 3.35 -4.44
CA LEU A 65 11.15 2.81 -5.77
C LEU A 65 11.78 3.87 -6.68
N ASP A 66 11.23 5.08 -6.62
CA ASP A 66 11.76 6.21 -7.39
C ASP A 66 13.13 6.65 -6.87
N LEU A 67 13.37 6.63 -5.57
CA LEU A 67 14.67 6.99 -5.01
C LEU A 67 15.73 5.95 -5.35
N ASP A 68 15.44 4.67 -5.17
CA ASP A 68 16.34 3.56 -5.49
C ASP A 68 15.60 2.45 -6.24
N ILE A 69 15.89 2.34 -7.54
CA ILE A 69 15.25 1.37 -8.43
C ILE A 69 15.77 -0.06 -8.19
N ASN A 70 16.92 -0.20 -7.51
CA ASN A 70 17.51 -1.49 -7.17
C ASN A 70 17.01 -2.02 -5.82
N THR A 71 16.32 -1.19 -5.03
CA THR A 71 15.71 -1.64 -3.79
C THR A 71 14.63 -2.68 -4.12
N PRO A 72 14.72 -3.90 -3.58
CA PRO A 72 13.65 -4.88 -3.73
C PRO A 72 12.42 -4.35 -3.00
N ILE A 73 11.33 -4.14 -3.74
CA ILE A 73 10.03 -3.78 -3.16
C ILE A 73 9.14 -5.01 -3.12
N SER A 74 8.58 -5.27 -1.94
CA SER A 74 7.58 -6.29 -1.72
C SER A 74 6.26 -5.60 -1.37
N ILE A 75 5.23 -5.77 -2.21
CA ILE A 75 3.88 -5.25 -1.90
C ILE A 75 3.40 -5.82 -0.54
N GLU A 76 3.74 -7.08 -0.25
CA GLU A 76 3.34 -7.73 1.00
C GLU A 76 3.99 -7.09 2.24
N GLU A 77 5.26 -6.68 2.15
CA GLU A 77 6.01 -6.15 3.29
C GLU A 77 5.96 -4.62 3.38
N ASP A 78 6.01 -3.92 2.24
CA ASP A 78 6.10 -2.45 2.17
C ASP A 78 4.74 -1.76 2.07
N VAL A 79 3.69 -2.47 1.66
CA VAL A 79 2.35 -1.90 1.51
C VAL A 79 1.40 -2.52 2.51
N VAL A 80 0.92 -3.72 2.18
CA VAL A 80 -0.05 -4.48 2.97
C VAL A 80 -0.16 -5.89 2.34
N PRO A 81 -0.37 -6.95 3.15
CA PRO A 81 -0.53 -8.30 2.64
C PRO A 81 -1.62 -8.46 1.55
N PRO A 82 -1.44 -9.34 0.54
CA PRO A 82 -2.39 -9.50 -0.56
C PRO A 82 -3.82 -9.87 -0.14
N ASN A 83 -3.97 -10.65 0.94
CA ASN A 83 -5.28 -10.99 1.52
C ASN A 83 -6.00 -9.77 2.10
N GLU A 84 -5.25 -8.81 2.65
CA GLU A 84 -5.80 -7.56 3.17
C GLU A 84 -6.19 -6.62 2.04
N LEU A 85 -5.37 -6.49 0.98
CA LEU A 85 -5.78 -5.81 -0.26
C LEU A 85 -7.07 -6.42 -0.82
N LEU A 86 -7.15 -7.74 -0.88
CA LEU A 86 -8.34 -8.43 -1.36
C LEU A 86 -9.55 -8.13 -0.48
N THR A 87 -9.37 -8.03 0.85
CA THR A 87 -10.43 -7.64 1.80
C THR A 87 -10.90 -6.22 1.55
N LEU A 88 -10.01 -5.26 1.29
CA LEU A 88 -10.38 -3.89 0.95
C LEU A 88 -11.18 -3.83 -0.36
N ILE A 89 -10.79 -4.60 -1.36
CA ILE A 89 -11.48 -4.64 -2.65
C ILE A 89 -12.86 -5.32 -2.51
N GLN A 90 -12.93 -6.47 -1.83
CA GLN A 90 -14.16 -7.25 -1.72
C GLN A 90 -15.17 -6.65 -0.75
N THR A 91 -14.71 -6.22 0.42
CA THR A 91 -15.58 -5.82 1.54
C THR A 91 -15.86 -4.32 1.52
N LEU A 92 -14.87 -3.50 1.16
CA LEU A 92 -15.01 -2.04 1.16
C LEU A 92 -15.16 -1.44 -0.25
N ALA A 93 -15.17 -2.28 -1.29
CA ALA A 93 -15.27 -1.86 -2.69
C ALA A 93 -14.17 -0.87 -3.13
N LEU A 94 -12.99 -0.89 -2.49
CA LEU A 94 -11.92 0.09 -2.71
C LEU A 94 -11.02 -0.19 -3.93
N GLY A 95 -11.38 -1.13 -4.81
CA GLY A 95 -10.58 -1.44 -6.00
C GLY A 95 -10.35 -0.23 -6.91
N PRO A 96 -11.38 0.56 -7.27
CA PRO A 96 -11.19 1.82 -7.99
C PRO A 96 -10.31 2.82 -7.24
N THR A 97 -10.55 3.01 -5.95
CA THR A 97 -9.75 3.91 -5.10
C THR A 97 -8.27 3.55 -5.15
N LEU A 98 -7.93 2.27 -4.99
CA LEU A 98 -6.54 1.77 -5.04
C LEU A 98 -5.90 2.02 -6.41
N ALA A 99 -6.62 1.73 -7.51
CA ALA A 99 -6.11 1.93 -8.85
C ALA A 99 -5.87 3.41 -9.18
N VAL A 100 -6.82 4.29 -8.83
CA VAL A 100 -6.71 5.75 -8.97
C VAL A 100 -5.52 6.28 -8.18
N HIS A 101 -5.40 5.85 -6.92
CA HIS A 101 -4.35 6.29 -6.02
C HIS A 101 -2.96 5.98 -6.57
N VAL A 102 -2.75 4.76 -7.07
CA VAL A 102 -1.47 4.37 -7.68
C VAL A 102 -1.14 5.23 -8.90
N VAL A 103 -2.06 5.40 -9.85
CA VAL A 103 -1.73 6.13 -11.09
C VAL A 103 -1.54 7.64 -10.85
N ASN A 104 -2.31 8.23 -9.94
CA ASN A 104 -2.16 9.64 -9.59
C ASN A 104 -0.88 9.86 -8.80
N THR A 105 -0.56 8.98 -7.86
CA THR A 105 0.71 9.03 -7.10
C THR A 105 1.91 8.84 -8.01
N ALA A 106 1.85 7.89 -8.96
CA ALA A 106 2.87 7.71 -9.98
C ALA A 106 3.15 9.02 -10.73
N MET A 107 2.10 9.69 -11.23
CA MET A 107 2.26 10.96 -11.93
C MET A 107 2.81 12.07 -11.04
N ARG A 108 2.32 12.18 -9.80
CA ARG A 108 2.82 13.16 -8.83
C ARG A 108 4.33 13.01 -8.60
N ILE A 109 4.80 11.80 -8.34
CA ILE A 109 6.22 11.52 -8.11
C ILE A 109 7.03 11.80 -9.37
N MET A 110 6.61 11.25 -10.51
CA MET A 110 7.35 11.40 -11.77
C MET A 110 7.45 12.85 -12.22
N SER A 111 6.36 13.63 -12.11
CA SER A 111 6.31 15.04 -12.54
C SER A 111 7.20 15.97 -11.71
N VAL A 112 7.61 15.58 -10.50
CA VAL A 112 8.52 16.38 -9.67
C VAL A 112 9.98 16.23 -10.12
N ARG A 113 10.36 15.09 -10.71
CA ARG A 113 11.77 14.70 -10.88
C ARG A 113 12.21 14.52 -12.33
N TYR A 114 11.29 14.22 -13.25
CA TYR A 114 11.63 13.91 -14.64
C TYR A 114 11.04 14.94 -15.62
N PRO A 115 11.67 15.13 -16.79
CA PRO A 115 11.15 15.99 -17.85
C PRO A 115 9.72 15.64 -18.27
N GLU A 116 8.88 16.66 -18.47
CA GLU A 116 7.45 16.49 -18.73
C GLU A 116 7.17 15.62 -19.96
N ASP A 117 7.94 15.77 -21.03
CA ASP A 117 7.81 14.99 -22.27
C ASP A 117 7.98 13.48 -22.02
N LEU A 118 8.91 13.09 -21.15
CA LEU A 118 9.10 11.69 -20.75
C LEU A 118 7.97 11.19 -19.85
N VAL A 119 7.54 12.01 -18.88
CA VAL A 119 6.47 11.66 -17.95
C VAL A 119 5.13 11.50 -18.68
N ARG A 120 4.82 12.38 -19.63
CA ARG A 120 3.56 12.38 -20.38
C ARG A 120 3.52 11.36 -21.51
N SER A 121 4.68 10.87 -21.97
CA SER A 121 4.74 9.87 -23.03
C SER A 121 4.05 8.57 -22.60
N PRO A 122 3.05 8.06 -23.35
CA PRO A 122 2.37 6.82 -22.99
C PRO A 122 3.33 5.62 -23.11
N LEU A 123 3.01 4.52 -22.40
CA LEU A 123 3.68 3.25 -22.62
C LEU A 123 3.50 2.81 -24.08
N PRO A 124 4.55 2.31 -24.75
CA PRO A 124 4.50 1.90 -26.16
C PRO A 124 3.40 0.87 -26.43
N SER A 125 2.85 0.84 -27.65
CA SER A 125 1.78 -0.11 -28.01
C SER A 125 2.22 -1.57 -27.85
N GLN A 126 3.48 -1.88 -28.09
CA GLN A 126 4.10 -3.19 -27.90
C GLN A 126 4.46 -3.54 -26.44
N TYR A 127 4.34 -2.58 -25.50
CA TYR A 127 4.63 -2.83 -24.09
C TYR A 127 3.67 -3.89 -23.53
N ASP A 128 4.24 -4.97 -22.99
CA ASP A 128 3.54 -6.08 -22.33
C ASP A 128 4.27 -6.42 -21.04
N LEU A 129 3.62 -6.17 -19.90
CA LEU A 129 4.21 -6.34 -18.57
C LEU A 129 4.51 -7.81 -18.29
N ARG A 130 3.70 -8.73 -18.84
CA ARG A 130 3.79 -10.17 -18.58
C ARG A 130 5.02 -10.80 -19.21
N LYS A 131 5.63 -10.12 -20.18
CA LYS A 131 6.92 -10.50 -20.78
C LYS A 131 8.11 -10.06 -19.96
N ILE A 132 7.90 -9.17 -18.97
CA ILE A 132 8.94 -8.58 -18.12
C ILE A 132 8.88 -9.20 -16.73
N VAL A 133 7.66 -9.33 -16.18
CA VAL A 133 7.40 -9.88 -14.85
C VAL A 133 6.39 -11.03 -14.98
N PRO A 134 6.67 -12.22 -14.42
CA PRO A 134 5.77 -13.38 -14.51
C PRO A 134 4.57 -13.21 -13.56
N LEU A 135 3.66 -12.30 -13.89
CA LEU A 135 2.44 -12.06 -13.14
C LEU A 135 1.32 -12.98 -13.66
N PRO A 136 0.54 -13.64 -12.77
CA PRO A 136 -0.60 -14.46 -13.17
C PRO A 136 -1.77 -13.55 -13.57
N MET A 137 -1.71 -12.97 -14.77
CA MET A 137 -2.63 -11.94 -15.26
C MET A 137 -3.06 -12.22 -16.70
N SER A 138 -4.36 -12.06 -16.99
CA SER A 138 -4.87 -12.27 -18.34
C SER A 138 -4.60 -11.06 -19.25
N ASP A 139 -4.92 -11.20 -20.54
CA ASP A 139 -4.87 -10.08 -21.50
C ASP A 139 -5.78 -8.92 -21.06
N ARG A 140 -6.91 -9.22 -20.40
CA ARG A 140 -7.91 -8.23 -20.04
C ARG A 140 -7.41 -7.30 -18.94
N GLU A 141 -6.91 -7.83 -17.83
CA GLU A 141 -6.41 -7.01 -16.72
C GLU A 141 -5.18 -6.22 -17.15
N HIS A 142 -4.29 -6.82 -17.95
CA HIS A 142 -3.14 -6.11 -18.52
C HIS A 142 -3.57 -4.92 -19.40
N ALA A 143 -4.53 -5.15 -20.30
CA ALA A 143 -5.04 -4.10 -21.19
C ALA A 143 -5.72 -2.97 -20.41
N ILE A 144 -6.49 -3.30 -19.37
CA ILE A 144 -7.12 -2.31 -18.48
C ILE A 144 -6.04 -1.51 -17.77
N ALA A 145 -5.08 -2.15 -17.09
CA ALA A 145 -4.00 -1.47 -16.38
C ALA A 145 -3.22 -0.52 -17.29
N LYS A 146 -2.82 -0.99 -18.47
CA LYS A 146 -2.11 -0.17 -19.46
C LYS A 146 -2.95 1.01 -19.94
N THR A 147 -4.24 0.80 -20.14
CA THR A 147 -5.18 1.86 -20.55
C THR A 147 -5.30 2.92 -19.46
N LEU A 148 -5.48 2.51 -18.19
CA LEU A 148 -5.59 3.44 -17.07
C LEU A 148 -4.30 4.23 -16.87
N PHE A 149 -3.16 3.55 -16.90
CA PHE A 149 -1.85 4.19 -16.79
C PHE A 149 -1.62 5.22 -17.90
N ASN A 150 -1.86 4.84 -19.16
CA ASN A 150 -1.70 5.75 -20.30
C ASN A 150 -2.72 6.89 -20.30
N ARG A 151 -3.96 6.64 -19.85
CA ARG A 151 -4.98 7.68 -19.68
C ARG A 151 -4.49 8.71 -18.67
N ARG A 152 -3.93 8.27 -17.54
CA ARG A 152 -3.41 9.18 -16.52
C ARG A 152 -2.18 9.94 -17.00
N THR A 153 -1.24 9.32 -17.73
CA THR A 153 -0.05 10.02 -18.26
C THR A 153 -0.42 11.07 -19.32
N ALA A 154 -1.48 10.83 -20.10
CA ALA A 154 -1.97 11.78 -21.09
C ALA A 154 -2.85 12.90 -20.49
N SER A 155 -3.36 12.72 -19.27
CA SER A 155 -4.26 13.68 -18.61
C SER A 155 -3.50 14.77 -17.84
N ALA A 156 -3.98 16.02 -17.93
CA ALA A 156 -3.51 17.14 -17.11
C ALA A 156 -4.11 17.15 -15.69
N VAL A 157 -5.19 16.42 -15.48
CA VAL A 157 -5.85 16.28 -14.17
C VAL A 157 -5.74 14.85 -13.67
N ASP A 158 -5.84 14.70 -12.35
CA ASP A 158 -5.94 13.40 -11.72
C ASP A 158 -7.18 12.64 -12.19
N LEU A 159 -7.04 11.32 -12.30
CA LEU A 159 -8.19 10.45 -12.54
C LEU A 159 -9.03 10.36 -11.27
N THR A 160 -10.32 10.18 -11.44
CA THR A 160 -11.29 9.89 -10.40
C THR A 160 -11.77 8.45 -10.48
N GLU A 161 -12.48 7.97 -9.47
CA GLU A 161 -13.08 6.63 -9.48
C GLU A 161 -14.08 6.47 -10.62
N ASP A 162 -14.87 7.52 -10.89
CA ASP A 162 -15.86 7.55 -11.98
C ASP A 162 -15.20 7.41 -13.35
N ASP A 163 -14.00 7.98 -13.54
CA ASP A 163 -13.26 7.88 -14.79
C ASP A 163 -12.91 6.43 -15.13
N ILE A 164 -12.77 5.57 -14.13
CA ILE A 164 -12.28 4.19 -14.28
C ILE A 164 -13.34 3.13 -13.92
N ALA A 165 -14.48 3.54 -13.36
CA ALA A 165 -15.54 2.65 -12.89
C ALA A 165 -16.01 1.69 -13.99
N LYS A 166 -16.17 2.18 -15.23
CA LYS A 166 -16.57 1.34 -16.37
C LYS A 166 -15.58 0.21 -16.70
N ASP A 167 -14.29 0.45 -16.40
CA ASP A 167 -13.21 -0.47 -16.73
C ASP A 167 -13.07 -1.53 -15.61
N LEU A 168 -13.22 -1.11 -14.33
CA LEU A 168 -13.03 -1.99 -13.17
C LEU A 168 -14.29 -2.66 -12.61
N ALA A 169 -15.47 -2.03 -12.67
CA ALA A 169 -16.70 -2.60 -12.12
C ALA A 169 -17.05 -4.00 -12.68
N PRO A 170 -16.75 -4.33 -13.96
CA PRO A 170 -16.99 -5.67 -14.50
C PRO A 170 -15.95 -6.73 -14.09
N LEU A 171 -14.95 -6.38 -13.28
CA LEU A 171 -13.90 -7.27 -12.81
C LEU A 171 -14.24 -7.84 -11.43
N GLN A 172 -13.88 -9.10 -11.19
CA GLN A 172 -13.91 -9.64 -9.84
C GLN A 172 -12.77 -9.07 -9.01
N ALA A 173 -12.87 -9.18 -7.70
CA ALA A 173 -11.88 -8.56 -6.81
C ALA A 173 -10.43 -9.04 -7.04
N ASN A 174 -10.23 -10.31 -7.37
CA ASN A 174 -8.90 -10.83 -7.73
C ASN A 174 -8.36 -10.17 -9.01
N ASP A 175 -9.22 -9.94 -10.00
CA ASP A 175 -8.83 -9.30 -11.25
C ASP A 175 -8.53 -7.81 -11.02
N GLN A 176 -9.30 -7.14 -10.15
CA GLN A 176 -9.02 -5.76 -9.73
C GLN A 176 -7.69 -5.67 -8.96
N LEU A 177 -7.40 -6.64 -8.10
CA LEU A 177 -6.11 -6.75 -7.42
C LEU A 177 -4.96 -6.91 -8.43
N GLN A 178 -5.14 -7.74 -9.46
CA GLN A 178 -4.15 -7.88 -10.52
C GLN A 178 -3.94 -6.57 -11.30
N VAL A 179 -4.99 -5.81 -11.58
CA VAL A 179 -4.87 -4.47 -12.19
C VAL A 179 -4.06 -3.55 -11.28
N PHE A 180 -4.35 -3.51 -9.97
CA PHE A 180 -3.58 -2.73 -9.01
C PHE A 180 -2.09 -3.10 -9.03
N VAL A 181 -1.76 -4.40 -8.94
CA VAL A 181 -0.38 -4.89 -9.00
C VAL A 181 0.28 -4.49 -10.32
N ALA A 182 -0.43 -4.63 -11.45
CA ALA A 182 0.06 -4.24 -12.77
C ALA A 182 0.45 -2.76 -12.82
N LEU A 183 -0.40 -1.88 -12.30
CA LEU A 183 -0.17 -0.43 -12.28
C LEU A 183 1.10 -0.08 -11.49
N PHE A 184 1.32 -0.73 -10.35
CA PHE A 184 2.52 -0.57 -9.54
C PHE A 184 3.80 -0.95 -10.32
N PHE A 185 3.80 -2.11 -10.99
CA PHE A 185 4.94 -2.54 -11.81
C PHE A 185 5.13 -1.69 -13.08
N MET A 186 4.06 -1.20 -13.69
CA MET A 186 4.14 -0.28 -14.84
C MET A 186 4.82 1.04 -14.45
N TYR A 187 4.50 1.57 -13.27
CA TYR A 187 5.19 2.71 -12.68
C TYR A 187 6.69 2.44 -12.51
N GLY A 188 7.07 1.33 -11.88
CA GLY A 188 8.48 0.96 -11.70
C GLY A 188 9.25 0.85 -13.02
N ASN A 189 8.67 0.17 -14.00
CA ASN A 189 9.27 0.06 -15.34
C ASN A 189 9.43 1.43 -16.02
N LYS A 190 8.43 2.31 -15.88
CA LYS A 190 8.50 3.65 -16.47
C LYS A 190 9.57 4.50 -15.82
N ILE A 191 9.70 4.47 -14.50
CA ILE A 191 10.80 5.12 -13.79
C ILE A 191 12.14 4.58 -14.24
N GLY A 192 12.32 3.25 -14.28
CA GLY A 192 13.57 2.64 -14.74
C GLY A 192 13.97 3.12 -16.13
N ALA A 193 13.00 3.22 -17.06
CA ALA A 193 13.23 3.76 -18.39
C ALA A 193 13.63 5.25 -18.36
N MET A 194 12.94 6.08 -17.58
CA MET A 194 13.27 7.52 -17.47
C MET A 194 14.63 7.76 -16.79
N LYS A 195 14.99 6.98 -15.77
CA LYS A 195 16.31 7.04 -15.13
C LYS A 195 17.42 6.70 -16.12
N TYR A 196 17.22 5.64 -16.90
CA TYR A 196 18.15 5.27 -17.98
C TYR A 196 18.29 6.39 -19.02
N THR A 197 17.19 7.02 -19.45
CA THR A 197 17.23 8.12 -20.43
C THR A 197 17.87 9.40 -19.89
N THR A 198 17.68 9.71 -18.60
CA THR A 198 18.18 10.94 -17.97
C THR A 198 19.57 10.79 -17.32
N GLY A 199 20.12 9.57 -17.25
CA GLY A 199 21.41 9.30 -16.62
C GLY A 199 21.38 9.37 -15.09
N THR A 200 20.22 9.14 -14.48
CA THR A 200 20.00 9.20 -13.02
C THR A 200 19.91 7.81 -12.37
N ALA A 201 20.42 6.78 -13.06
CA ALA A 201 20.47 5.39 -12.60
C ALA A 201 21.67 5.11 -11.70
#